data_AF-A0A7X2TP27-F1
#
_entry.id   AF-A0A7X2TP27-F1
#
_cell.length_a   1.000
_cell.length_b   1.000
_cell.length_c   1.000
_cell.angle_alpha   90.00
_cell.angle_beta   90.00
_cell.angle_gamma   90.00
#
_symmetry.space_group_name_H-M   'P 1'
#
loop_
_entity.id
_entity.type
_entity.pdbx_description
1 polymer ?
#
loop_
_entity_poly.entity_id
_entity_poly.type
_entity_poly.pdbx_seq_one_letter_code
_entity_poly.pdbx_strand_id
1 'polypeptide(L)'
;MADVNNDVNNQSTDEQTQSQDQNDKNNQSVEQMLAEVMAENKRLKKAVDKASSEAANYKKQFMNTKSEADKAAIEKAEEDASIREELEELRKESKINGFKANFLGSGYSDDLAQKAAEAMYENNTDAFFQLQKQYLSEHDKAVKAKLMKDMPAPAIGNDDSVSMTKEEFAKLGYMDRLKLKQEHPTVYHQLAK
;
A
#
# COMPACT_ATOMS: atom_id res chain seq x y z
N MET A 1 63.33 -77.40 -101.97
CA MET A 1 64.00 -76.83 -100.78
C MET A 1 63.36 -75.48 -100.54
N ALA A 2 62.88 -75.07 -99.37
CA ALA A 2 62.62 -75.68 -98.08
C ALA A 2 61.69 -74.67 -97.35
N ASP A 3 60.85 -75.17 -96.45
CA ASP A 3 59.94 -74.43 -95.58
C ASP A 3 60.63 -73.37 -94.69
N VAL A 4 59.82 -72.44 -94.13
CA VAL A 4 59.61 -72.24 -92.67
C VAL A 4 59.12 -70.80 -92.34
N ASN A 5 57.95 -70.74 -91.70
CA ASN A 5 57.45 -69.84 -90.62
C ASN A 5 57.79 -68.33 -90.61
N ASN A 6 56.82 -67.47 -90.29
CA ASN A 6 56.42 -67.25 -88.89
C ASN A 6 55.20 -66.32 -88.76
N ASP A 7 54.34 -66.73 -87.83
CA ASP A 7 53.30 -65.95 -87.17
C ASP A 7 53.84 -64.65 -86.56
N VAL A 8 52.92 -63.85 -86.01
CA VAL A 8 53.11 -62.64 -85.19
C VAL A 8 52.92 -61.34 -85.96
N ASN A 9 51.65 -60.94 -86.12
CA ASN A 9 51.28 -59.56 -85.78
C ASN A 9 49.78 -59.45 -85.44
N ASN A 10 49.40 -59.99 -84.28
CA ASN A 10 48.09 -59.74 -83.67
C ASN A 10 48.30 -59.37 -82.19
N GLN A 11 49.01 -58.25 -81.92
CA GLN A 11 49.15 -57.73 -80.55
C GLN A 11 49.11 -56.19 -80.45
N SER A 12 49.08 -55.42 -81.53
CA SER A 12 49.21 -53.95 -81.44
C SER A 12 47.89 -53.16 -81.45
N THR A 13 46.73 -53.80 -81.66
CA THR A 13 45.42 -53.12 -81.72
C THR A 13 44.64 -53.14 -80.40
N ASP A 14 45.01 -53.99 -79.44
CA ASP A 14 44.29 -54.11 -78.16
C ASP A 14 44.84 -53.17 -77.07
N GLU A 15 46.14 -52.85 -77.06
CA GLU A 15 46.74 -51.99 -76.02
C GLU A 15 46.40 -50.50 -76.17
N GLN A 16 46.24 -49.98 -77.41
CA GLN A 16 45.86 -48.59 -77.65
C GLN A 16 44.36 -48.34 -77.41
N THR A 17 43.51 -49.33 -77.68
CA THR A 17 42.05 -49.24 -77.46
C THR A 17 41.71 -49.37 -75.97
N GLN A 18 42.45 -50.19 -75.22
CA GLN A 18 42.29 -50.31 -73.76
C GLN A 18 42.79 -49.09 -72.99
N SER A 19 43.85 -48.42 -73.45
CA SER A 19 44.40 -47.23 -72.77
C SER A 19 43.63 -45.94 -73.06
N GLN A 20 42.92 -45.84 -74.18
CA GLN A 20 41.94 -44.77 -74.43
C GLN A 20 40.64 -44.99 -73.64
N ASP A 21 40.09 -46.21 -73.62
CA ASP A 21 38.86 -46.54 -72.88
C ASP A 21 39.04 -46.46 -71.35
N GLN A 22 40.24 -46.75 -70.83
CA GLN A 22 40.55 -46.52 -69.41
C GLN A 22 40.76 -45.04 -69.06
N ASN A 23 41.36 -44.23 -69.94
CA ASN A 23 41.49 -42.79 -69.70
C ASN A 23 40.13 -42.07 -69.74
N ASP A 24 39.22 -42.45 -70.65
CA ASP A 24 37.87 -41.89 -70.70
C ASP A 24 37.02 -42.34 -69.50
N LYS A 25 37.10 -43.60 -69.07
CA LYS A 25 36.43 -44.07 -67.84
C LYS A 25 36.96 -43.42 -66.57
N ASN A 26 38.27 -43.20 -66.49
CA ASN A 26 38.90 -42.51 -65.37
C ASN A 26 38.51 -41.03 -65.35
N ASN A 27 38.44 -40.35 -66.51
CA ASN A 27 37.94 -38.97 -66.61
C ASN A 27 36.46 -38.86 -66.24
N GLN A 28 35.61 -39.78 -66.70
CA GLN A 28 34.20 -39.84 -66.34
C GLN A 28 33.98 -40.07 -64.83
N SER A 29 34.84 -40.86 -64.18
CA SER A 29 34.79 -41.09 -62.72
C SER A 29 35.21 -39.85 -61.92
N VAL A 30 36.23 -39.12 -62.38
CA VAL A 30 36.67 -37.86 -61.76
C VAL A 30 35.60 -36.76 -61.93
N GLU A 31 34.95 -36.71 -63.09
CA GLU A 31 33.90 -35.74 -63.38
C GLU A 31 32.62 -36.01 -62.57
N GLN A 32 32.26 -37.28 -62.37
CA GLN A 32 31.18 -37.68 -61.44
C GLN A 32 31.50 -37.27 -60.00
N MET A 33 32.73 -37.51 -59.54
CA MET A 33 33.16 -37.15 -58.18
C MET A 33 33.16 -35.63 -57.97
N LEU A 34 33.56 -34.85 -58.97
CA LEU A 34 33.50 -33.39 -58.95
C LEU A 34 32.06 -32.87 -58.94
N ALA A 35 31.17 -33.45 -59.75
CA ALA A 35 29.75 -33.10 -59.76
C ALA A 35 29.08 -33.39 -58.41
N GLU A 36 29.42 -34.50 -57.76
CA GLU A 36 28.92 -34.85 -56.44
C GLU A 36 29.46 -33.93 -55.34
N VAL A 37 30.75 -33.58 -55.37
CA VAL A 37 31.35 -32.59 -54.46
C VAL A 37 30.72 -31.20 -54.65
N MET A 38 30.40 -30.81 -55.88
CA MET A 38 29.69 -29.56 -56.16
C MET A 38 28.24 -29.60 -55.65
N ALA A 39 27.54 -30.72 -55.83
CA ALA A 39 26.19 -30.93 -55.32
C ALA A 39 26.15 -30.88 -53.78
N GLU A 40 27.10 -31.53 -53.11
CA GLU A 40 27.20 -31.50 -51.65
C GLU A 40 27.61 -30.13 -51.14
N ASN A 41 28.55 -29.43 -51.78
CA ASN A 41 28.85 -28.03 -51.44
C ASN A 41 27.62 -27.12 -51.56
N LYS A 42 26.80 -27.31 -52.60
CA LYS A 42 25.56 -26.56 -52.77
C LYS A 42 24.54 -26.91 -51.69
N ARG A 43 24.48 -28.18 -51.26
CA ARG A 43 23.62 -28.64 -50.16
C ARG A 43 24.07 -28.06 -48.81
N LEU A 44 25.37 -28.10 -48.53
CA LEU A 44 25.97 -27.53 -47.32
C LEU A 44 25.78 -26.02 -47.25
N LYS A 45 26.00 -25.28 -48.35
CA LYS A 45 25.71 -23.83 -48.40
C LYS A 45 24.24 -23.54 -48.08
N LYS A 46 23.30 -24.25 -48.70
CA LYS A 46 21.87 -24.12 -48.38
C LYS A 46 21.56 -24.42 -46.91
N ALA A 47 22.20 -25.44 -46.33
CA ALA A 47 22.01 -25.78 -44.92
C ALA A 47 22.56 -24.68 -44.00
N VAL A 48 23.72 -24.10 -44.32
CA VAL A 48 24.34 -22.99 -43.58
C VAL A 48 23.49 -21.72 -43.69
N ASP A 49 23.00 -21.37 -44.89
CA ASP A 49 22.13 -20.20 -45.10
C ASP A 49 20.82 -20.34 -44.33
N LYS A 50 20.24 -21.56 -44.32
CA LYS A 50 19.03 -21.88 -43.55
C LYS A 50 19.28 -21.77 -42.04
N ALA A 51 20.34 -22.41 -41.53
CA ALA A 51 20.69 -22.35 -40.11
C ALA A 51 20.99 -20.92 -39.65
N SER A 52 21.66 -20.12 -40.47
CA SER A 52 21.94 -18.70 -40.20
C SER A 52 20.67 -17.88 -40.11
N SER A 53 19.70 -18.13 -41.01
CA SER A 53 18.41 -17.47 -41.01
C SER A 53 17.56 -17.84 -39.79
N GLU A 54 17.55 -19.12 -39.41
CA GLU A 54 16.87 -19.60 -38.21
C GLU A 54 17.48 -19.03 -36.93
N ALA A 55 18.82 -18.97 -36.83
CA ALA A 55 19.51 -18.35 -35.70
C ALA A 55 19.20 -16.84 -35.59
N ALA A 56 19.13 -16.13 -36.72
CA ALA A 56 18.75 -14.72 -36.74
C ALA A 56 17.30 -14.51 -36.29
N ASN A 57 16.38 -15.38 -36.71
CA ASN A 57 14.98 -15.35 -36.29
C ASN A 57 14.82 -15.66 -34.80
N TYR A 58 15.50 -16.69 -34.29
CA TYR A 58 15.51 -17.02 -32.86
C TYR A 58 16.05 -15.87 -32.02
N LYS A 59 17.14 -15.23 -32.45
CA LYS A 59 17.69 -14.06 -31.77
C LYS A 59 16.69 -12.93 -31.69
N LYS A 60 15.97 -12.63 -32.79
CA LYS A 60 14.92 -11.60 -32.80
C LYS A 60 13.77 -11.96 -31.87
N GLN A 61 13.24 -13.18 -31.96
CA GLN A 61 12.14 -13.64 -31.11
C GLN A 61 12.51 -13.59 -29.63
N PHE A 62 13.70 -14.09 -29.25
CA PHE A 62 14.16 -14.07 -27.88
C PHE A 62 14.30 -12.63 -27.33
N MET A 63 14.84 -11.70 -28.12
CA MET A 63 14.96 -10.30 -27.71
C MET A 63 13.58 -9.64 -27.55
N ASN A 64 12.64 -9.93 -28.46
CA ASN A 64 11.27 -9.43 -28.37
C ASN A 64 10.56 -10.00 -27.13
N THR A 65 10.57 -11.32 -26.95
CA THR A 65 9.96 -11.98 -25.78
C THR A 65 10.57 -11.48 -24.48
N LYS A 66 11.89 -11.32 -24.42
CA LYS A 66 12.54 -10.74 -23.25
C LYS A 66 12.07 -9.30 -23.00
N SER A 67 12.02 -8.47 -24.05
CA SER A 67 11.54 -7.09 -23.93
C SER A 67 10.07 -7.01 -23.49
N GLU A 68 9.21 -7.92 -23.93
CA GLU A 68 7.81 -7.99 -23.51
C GLU A 68 7.69 -8.45 -22.05
N ALA A 69 8.47 -9.47 -21.66
CA ALA A 69 8.52 -9.94 -20.27
C ALA A 69 9.05 -8.87 -19.32
N ASP A 70 10.07 -8.11 -19.72
CA ASP A 70 10.63 -7.01 -18.93
C ASP A 70 9.59 -5.90 -18.72
N LYS A 71 8.80 -5.55 -19.75
CA LYS A 71 7.70 -4.58 -19.62
C LYS A 71 6.59 -5.08 -18.69
N ALA A 72 6.16 -6.32 -18.85
CA ALA A 72 5.14 -6.91 -18.00
C ALA A 72 5.60 -7.01 -16.53
N ALA A 73 6.89 -7.26 -16.30
CA ALA A 73 7.46 -7.28 -14.95
C ALA A 73 7.47 -5.89 -14.31
N ILE A 74 7.78 -4.83 -15.07
CA ILE A 74 7.72 -3.45 -14.58
C ILE A 74 6.28 -3.05 -14.26
N GLU A 75 5.35 -3.28 -15.20
CA GLU A 75 3.93 -2.96 -15.01
C GLU A 75 3.35 -3.68 -13.79
N LYS A 76 3.65 -4.98 -13.63
CA LYS A 76 3.24 -5.74 -12.45
C LYS A 76 3.89 -5.21 -11.17
N ALA A 77 5.16 -4.81 -11.21
CA ALA A 77 5.83 -4.26 -10.04
C ALA A 77 5.21 -2.91 -9.61
N GLU A 78 4.79 -2.09 -10.58
CA GLU A 78 4.08 -0.83 -10.35
C GLU A 78 2.66 -1.08 -9.81
N GLU A 79 1.91 -2.01 -10.40
CA GLU A 79 0.57 -2.41 -9.91
C GLU A 79 0.66 -2.98 -8.49
N ASP A 80 1.58 -3.92 -8.25
CA ASP A 80 1.80 -4.50 -6.93
C ASP A 80 2.26 -3.42 -5.92
N ALA A 81 2.99 -2.39 -6.35
CA ALA A 81 3.37 -1.27 -5.48
C ALA A 81 2.16 -0.40 -5.14
N SER A 82 1.33 -0.06 -6.13
CA SER A 82 0.09 0.69 -5.91
C SER A 82 -0.88 -0.04 -4.98
N ILE A 83 -1.06 -1.35 -5.18
CA ILE A 83 -1.93 -2.18 -4.33
C ILE A 83 -1.37 -2.25 -2.90
N ARG A 84 -0.05 -2.34 -2.73
CA ARG A 84 0.57 -2.33 -1.41
C ARG A 84 0.35 -1.01 -0.69
N GLU A 85 0.51 0.12 -1.39
CA GLU A 85 0.29 1.45 -0.82
C GLU A 85 -1.17 1.64 -0.39
N GLU A 86 -2.14 1.28 -1.24
CA GLU A 86 -3.56 1.34 -0.91
C GLU A 86 -3.92 0.44 0.27
N LEU A 87 -3.36 -0.77 0.34
CA LEU A 87 -3.57 -1.67 1.47
C LEU A 87 -2.98 -1.13 2.78
N GLU A 88 -1.85 -0.44 2.73
CA GLU A 88 -1.24 0.19 3.90
C GLU A 88 -2.08 1.39 4.37
N GLU A 89 -2.56 2.22 3.45
CA GLU A 89 -3.46 3.34 3.75
C GLU A 89 -4.78 2.84 4.36
N LEU A 90 -5.41 1.83 3.76
CA LEU A 90 -6.65 1.26 4.29
C LEU A 90 -6.46 0.65 5.69
N ARG A 91 -5.32 0.01 5.94
CA ARG A 91 -4.97 -0.50 7.27
C ARG A 91 -4.72 0.62 8.28
N LYS A 92 -4.12 1.73 7.84
CA LYS A 92 -3.94 2.93 8.65
C LYS A 92 -5.31 3.52 9.04
N GLU A 93 -6.16 3.78 8.06
CA GLU A 93 -7.49 4.34 8.29
C GLU A 93 -8.35 3.43 9.18
N SER A 94 -8.33 2.12 8.95
CA SER A 94 -9.06 1.16 9.79
C SER A 94 -8.65 1.24 11.26
N LYS A 95 -7.35 1.35 11.55
CA LYS A 95 -6.84 1.52 12.92
C LYS A 95 -7.25 2.85 13.53
N ILE A 96 -7.10 3.95 12.78
CA ILE A 96 -7.52 5.29 13.23
C ILE A 96 -9.02 5.30 13.53
N ASN A 97 -9.86 4.73 12.67
CA ASN A 97 -11.30 4.63 12.88
C ASN A 97 -11.66 3.83 14.13
N GLY A 98 -10.93 2.73 14.40
CA GLY A 98 -11.06 1.95 15.63
C GLY A 98 -10.74 2.78 16.88
N PHE A 99 -9.65 3.54 16.86
CA PHE A 99 -9.31 4.45 17.96
C PHE A 99 -10.33 5.58 18.11
N LYS A 100 -10.78 6.18 17.00
CA LYS A 100 -11.79 7.24 17.01
C LYS A 100 -13.08 6.76 17.68
N ALA A 101 -13.54 5.56 17.34
CA ALA A 101 -14.73 4.96 17.95
C ALA A 101 -14.59 4.83 19.48
N ASN A 102 -13.41 4.44 19.98
CA ASN A 102 -13.14 4.38 21.41
C ASN A 102 -13.18 5.75 22.08
N PHE A 103 -12.63 6.79 21.44
CA PHE A 103 -12.67 8.16 21.97
C PHE A 103 -14.07 8.76 21.96
N LEU A 104 -14.83 8.55 20.88
CA LEU A 104 -16.26 8.90 20.81
C LEU A 104 -17.05 8.22 21.94
N GLY A 105 -16.82 6.92 22.15
CA GLY A 105 -17.43 6.17 23.26
C GLY A 105 -17.02 6.68 24.66
N SER A 106 -15.87 7.35 24.75
CA SER A 106 -15.37 7.98 25.98
C SER A 106 -15.89 9.40 26.19
N GLY A 107 -16.71 9.93 25.27
CA GLY A 107 -17.34 11.25 25.38
C GLY A 107 -16.59 12.39 24.68
N TYR A 108 -15.56 12.09 23.89
CA TYR A 108 -14.88 13.08 23.07
C TYR A 108 -15.81 13.60 21.97
N SER A 109 -15.64 14.87 21.56
CA SER A 109 -16.26 15.40 20.35
C SER A 109 -15.66 14.72 19.10
N ASP A 110 -16.37 14.74 17.97
CA ASP A 110 -15.90 14.06 16.75
C ASP A 110 -14.52 14.55 16.28
N ASP A 111 -14.30 15.86 16.31
CA ASP A 111 -13.02 16.50 15.96
C ASP A 111 -11.90 16.11 16.93
N LEU A 112 -12.16 16.12 18.25
CA LEU A 112 -11.14 15.78 19.23
C LEU A 112 -10.84 14.27 19.23
N ALA A 113 -11.84 13.43 18.97
CA ALA A 113 -11.70 11.99 18.82
C ALA A 113 -10.87 11.63 17.58
N GLN A 114 -11.09 12.31 16.44
CA GLN A 114 -10.31 12.14 15.23
C GLN A 114 -8.83 12.46 15.49
N LYS A 115 -8.54 13.64 16.05
CA LYS A 115 -7.17 14.08 16.35
C LYS A 115 -6.47 13.18 17.37
N ALA A 116 -7.20 12.73 18.40
CA ALA A 116 -6.66 11.83 19.41
C ALA A 116 -6.34 10.45 18.82
N ALA A 117 -7.20 9.95 17.92
CA ALA A 117 -6.98 8.69 17.20
C ALA A 117 -5.77 8.75 16.27
N GLU A 118 -5.59 9.84 15.53
CA GLU A 118 -4.41 10.09 14.70
C GLU A 118 -3.14 10.14 15.55
N ALA A 119 -3.13 10.95 16.62
CA ALA A 119 -2.00 11.03 17.55
C ALA A 119 -1.65 9.67 18.19
N MET A 120 -2.66 8.87 18.52
CA MET A 120 -2.47 7.53 19.07
C MET A 120 -1.89 6.55 18.02
N TYR A 121 -2.36 6.61 16.77
CA TYR A 121 -1.81 5.81 15.67
C TYR A 121 -0.35 6.17 15.37
N GLU A 122 -0.03 7.46 15.36
CA GLU A 122 1.31 7.99 15.10
C GLU A 122 2.26 7.85 16.30
N ASN A 123 1.78 7.31 17.44
CA ASN A 123 2.51 7.26 18.71
C ASN A 123 3.00 8.64 19.19
N ASN A 124 2.32 9.71 18.77
CA ASN A 124 2.60 11.08 19.18
C ASN A 124 1.97 11.35 20.55
N THR A 125 2.68 10.90 21.58
CA THR A 125 2.20 11.01 22.98
C THR A 125 2.04 12.45 23.43
N ASP A 126 2.91 13.37 23.00
CA ASP A 126 2.80 14.80 23.34
C ASP A 126 1.51 15.42 22.80
N ALA A 127 1.20 15.18 21.51
CA ALA A 127 -0.07 15.63 20.93
C ALA A 127 -1.27 14.98 21.61
N PHE A 128 -1.19 13.66 21.88
CA PHE A 128 -2.24 12.93 22.58
C PHE A 128 -2.55 13.53 23.96
N PHE A 129 -1.53 13.82 24.78
CA PHE A 129 -1.73 14.42 26.10
C PHE A 129 -2.23 15.86 26.04
N GLN A 130 -1.88 16.64 25.01
CA GLN A 130 -2.45 17.98 24.80
C GLN A 130 -3.95 17.89 24.51
N LEU A 131 -4.37 16.96 23.65
CA LEU A 131 -5.78 16.72 23.33
C LEU A 131 -6.54 16.19 24.55
N GLN A 132 -5.94 15.30 25.34
CA GLN A 132 -6.51 14.82 26.60
C GLN A 132 -6.70 15.95 27.62
N LYS A 133 -5.75 16.89 27.73
CA LYS A 133 -5.89 18.08 28.58
C LYS A 133 -7.02 18.99 28.11
N GLN A 134 -7.16 19.16 26.80
CA GLN A 134 -8.27 19.91 26.21
C GLN A 134 -9.60 19.26 26.56
N TYR A 135 -9.73 17.94 26.36
CA TYR A 135 -10.92 17.18 26.73
C TYR A 135 -11.29 17.38 28.20
N LEU A 136 -10.33 17.22 29.12
CA LEU A 136 -10.58 17.39 30.55
C LEU A 136 -11.05 18.81 30.89
N SER A 137 -10.46 19.84 30.27
CA SER A 137 -10.89 21.22 30.48
C SER A 137 -12.32 21.47 30.01
N GLU A 138 -12.69 20.94 28.84
CA GLU A 138 -14.05 21.04 28.29
C GLU A 138 -15.05 20.26 29.13
N HIS A 139 -14.71 19.03 29.52
CA HIS A 139 -15.50 18.16 30.37
C HIS A 139 -15.75 18.81 31.75
N ASP A 140 -14.71 19.32 32.41
CA ASP A 140 -14.84 19.96 33.73
C ASP A 140 -15.70 21.22 33.67
N LYS A 141 -15.58 22.02 32.61
CA LYS A 141 -16.44 23.18 32.37
C LYS A 141 -17.90 22.75 32.19
N ALA A 142 -18.15 21.70 31.41
CA ALA A 142 -19.49 21.18 31.18
C ALA A 142 -20.11 20.62 32.46
N VAL A 143 -19.35 19.86 33.25
CA VAL A 143 -19.78 19.34 34.56
C VAL A 143 -20.08 20.48 35.53
N LYS A 144 -19.20 21.48 35.62
CA LYS A 144 -19.40 22.66 36.49
C LYS A 144 -20.64 23.46 36.08
N ALA A 145 -20.84 23.67 34.78
CA ALA A 145 -22.02 24.36 34.27
C ALA A 145 -23.31 23.59 34.58
N LYS A 146 -23.30 22.26 34.40
CA LYS A 146 -24.43 21.39 34.77
C LYS A 146 -24.71 21.45 36.27
N LEU A 147 -23.69 21.33 37.11
CA LEU A 147 -23.82 21.42 38.56
C LEU A 147 -24.38 22.78 39.00
N MET A 148 -23.92 23.88 38.42
CA MET A 148 -24.46 25.23 38.70
C MET A 148 -25.92 25.39 38.29
N LYS A 149 -26.34 24.75 37.19
CA LYS A 149 -27.72 24.74 36.73
C LYS A 149 -28.62 23.91 37.66
N ASP A 150 -28.11 22.77 38.13
CA ASP A 150 -28.85 21.84 38.99
C ASP A 150 -28.80 22.24 40.47
N MET A 151 -27.93 23.19 40.85
CA MET A 151 -27.83 23.68 42.22
C MET A 151 -29.13 24.44 42.55
N PRO A 152 -29.91 24.00 43.56
CA PRO A 152 -31.07 24.76 43.99
C PRO A 152 -30.60 26.16 44.36
N ALA A 153 -31.39 27.18 44.00
CA ALA A 153 -31.15 28.54 44.46
C ALA A 153 -30.88 28.45 45.98
N PRO A 154 -29.79 29.04 46.49
CA PRO A 154 -29.55 29.05 47.92
C PRO A 154 -30.86 29.51 48.55
N ALA A 155 -31.31 28.79 49.59
CA ALA A 155 -32.42 29.26 50.38
C ALA A 155 -32.08 30.71 50.67
N ILE A 156 -32.84 31.64 50.07
CA ILE A 156 -32.86 33.02 50.52
C ILE A 156 -33.13 32.79 51.99
N GLY A 157 -32.13 33.10 52.82
CA GLY A 157 -32.30 32.94 54.25
C GLY A 157 -33.67 33.50 54.53
N ASN A 158 -34.49 32.76 55.28
CA ASN A 158 -35.40 33.47 56.14
C ASN A 158 -34.51 34.49 56.81
N ASP A 159 -34.62 35.71 56.30
CA ASP A 159 -34.08 36.84 56.95
C ASP A 159 -34.92 36.87 58.21
N ASP A 160 -34.43 36.17 59.23
CA ASP A 160 -34.86 36.33 60.60
C ASP A 160 -34.47 37.75 61.07
N SER A 161 -34.10 38.69 60.18
CA SER A 161 -34.54 40.07 60.32
C SER A 161 -36.08 40.12 60.25
N VAL A 162 -36.66 39.86 61.41
CA VAL A 162 -37.90 40.51 61.80
C VAL A 162 -37.63 42.01 61.77
N SER A 163 -37.80 42.64 60.60
CA SER A 163 -37.78 44.09 60.47
C SER A 163 -39.17 44.58 60.86
N MET A 164 -39.27 45.22 62.03
CA MET A 164 -40.46 45.94 62.46
C MET A 164 -40.05 47.37 62.81
N THR A 165 -40.94 48.32 62.55
CA THR A 165 -40.76 49.71 62.96
C THR A 165 -40.94 49.84 64.49
N LYS A 166 -40.44 50.93 65.09
CA LYS A 166 -40.62 51.17 66.53
C LYS A 166 -42.11 51.33 66.90
N GLU A 167 -42.90 51.91 65.99
CA GLU A 167 -44.34 52.06 66.14
C GLU A 167 -45.06 50.70 66.18
N GLU A 168 -44.62 49.73 65.38
CA GLU A 168 -45.15 48.36 65.40
C GLU A 168 -44.73 47.62 66.66
N PHE A 169 -43.46 47.74 67.07
CA PHE A 169 -42.98 47.20 68.34
C PHE A 169 -43.76 47.74 69.55
N ALA A 170 -44.11 49.03 69.53
CA ALA A 170 -44.91 49.66 70.58
C ALA A 170 -46.36 49.13 70.65
N LYS A 171 -46.89 48.61 69.53
CA LYS A 171 -48.23 47.99 69.48
C LYS A 171 -48.23 46.51 69.88
N LEU A 172 -47.06 45.85 69.87
CA LEU A 172 -46.96 44.46 70.32
C LEU A 172 -47.32 44.31 71.80
N GLY A 173 -48.08 43.26 72.10
CA GLY A 173 -48.39 42.87 73.48
C GLY A 173 -47.16 42.34 74.21
N TYR A 174 -47.26 42.24 75.54
CA TYR A 174 -46.16 41.78 76.40
C TYR A 174 -45.60 40.40 75.98
N MET A 175 -46.49 39.46 75.66
CA MET A 175 -46.09 38.10 75.28
C MET A 175 -45.35 38.07 73.93
N ASP A 176 -45.76 38.88 72.96
CA ASP A 176 -45.11 38.93 71.64
C ASP A 176 -43.74 39.61 71.73
N ARG A 177 -43.61 40.64 72.57
CA ARG A 177 -42.30 41.25 72.88
C ARG A 177 -41.36 40.27 73.59
N LEU A 178 -41.90 39.42 74.47
CA LEU A 178 -41.10 38.40 75.17
C LEU A 178 -40.60 37.32 74.20
N LYS A 179 -41.46 36.86 73.28
CA LYS A 179 -41.06 35.95 72.20
C LYS A 179 -39.98 36.59 71.32
N LEU A 180 -40.16 37.84 70.92
CA LEU A 180 -39.16 38.58 70.14
C LEU A 180 -37.82 38.68 70.89
N LYS A 181 -37.84 38.87 72.21
CA LYS A 181 -36.62 38.88 73.04
C LYS A 181 -35.93 37.51 73.11
N GLN A 182 -36.70 36.42 73.09
CA GLN A 182 -36.18 35.05 73.17
C GLN A 182 -35.64 34.55 71.83
N GLU A 183 -36.37 34.81 70.74
CA GLU A 183 -36.07 34.30 69.39
C GLU A 183 -35.15 35.27 68.62
N HIS A 184 -35.31 36.58 68.81
CA HIS A 184 -34.53 37.63 68.12
C HIS A 184 -33.99 38.71 69.10
N PRO A 185 -33.09 38.35 70.04
CA PRO A 185 -32.63 39.25 71.09
C PRO A 185 -31.99 40.53 70.55
N THR A 186 -31.26 40.46 69.45
CA THR A 186 -30.60 41.63 68.82
C THR A 186 -31.63 42.64 68.31
N VAL A 187 -32.70 42.18 67.67
CA VAL A 187 -33.78 43.02 67.13
C VAL A 187 -34.54 43.70 68.28
N TYR A 188 -34.87 42.96 69.34
CA TYR A 188 -35.53 43.51 70.52
C TYR A 188 -34.74 44.68 71.14
N HIS A 189 -33.42 44.54 71.32
CA HIS A 189 -32.60 45.60 71.93
C HIS A 189 -32.42 46.82 71.03
N GLN A 190 -32.56 46.68 69.71
CA GLN A 190 -32.51 47.81 68.78
C GLN A 190 -33.82 48.62 68.83
N LEU A 191 -34.96 47.94 68.99
CA LEU A 191 -36.29 48.55 69.00
C LEU A 191 -36.71 49.06 70.39
N ALA A 192 -36.17 48.50 71.46
CA ALA A 192 -36.42 48.92 72.84
C ALA A 192 -35.62 50.15 73.29
N LYS A 193 -34.77 50.72 72.41
CA LYS A 193 -34.06 51.99 72.62
C LYS A 193 -34.92 53.19 72.22
#